data_AF-A0A5E4II75-F1
#
_entry.id   AF-A0A5E4II75-F1
#
_cell.length_a   1.000
_cell.length_b   1.000
_cell.length_c   1.000
_cell.angle_alpha   90.00
_cell.angle_beta   90.00
_cell.angle_gamma   90.00
#
_symmetry.space_group_name_H-M   'P 1'
#
loop_
_entity.id
_entity.type
_entity.pdbx_description
1 polymer ?
#
loop_
_entity_poly.entity_id
_entity_poly.type
_entity_poly.pdbx_seq_one_letter_code
_entity_poly.pdbx_strand_id
1 'polypeptide(L)' 'MALTEREEQILRLKAQDISDYKIAKKLKMETFNVTRSRKNALSKLERARADLEFAEGLKSQHFRV' A
#
# COMPACT_ATOMS: atom_id res chain seq x y z
N MET A 1 1.06 4.70 -9.39
CA MET A 1 0.20 3.53 -9.71
C MET A 1 -0.65 3.22 -8.50
N ALA A 2 -1.94 2.95 -8.71
CA ALA A 2 -2.84 2.51 -7.65
C ALA A 2 -2.48 1.11 -7.12
N LEU A 3 -3.06 0.75 -5.97
CA LEU A 3 -3.02 -0.61 -5.46
C LEU A 3 -3.84 -1.54 -6.37
N THR A 4 -3.36 -2.78 -6.51
CA THR A 4 -4.15 -3.84 -7.13
C THR A 4 -5.09 -4.47 -6.09
N GLU A 5 -6.19 -5.10 -6.53
CA GLU A 5 -7.12 -5.81 -5.64
C GLU A 5 -6.39 -6.82 -4.73
N ARG A 6 -5.38 -7.50 -5.26
CA ARG A 6 -4.57 -8.46 -4.51
C ARG A 6 -3.75 -7.78 -3.41
N GLU A 7 -3.10 -6.67 -3.73
CA GLU A 7 -2.32 -5.90 -2.75
C GLU A 7 -3.23 -5.34 -1.64
N GLU A 8 -4.41 -4.82 -2.00
CA GLU A 8 -5.41 -4.39 -1.01
C GLU A 8 -5.85 -5.55 -0.12
N GLN A 9 -6.14 -6.71 -0.70
CA GLN A 9 -6.55 -7.88 0.06
C GLN A 9 -5.45 -8.37 1.02
N ILE A 10 -4.19 -8.36 0.57
CA ILE A 10 -3.04 -8.70 1.42
C ILE A 10 -2.91 -7.70 2.58
N LEU A 11 -3.03 -6.40 2.32
CA LEU A 11 -2.97 -5.39 3.37
C LEU A 11 -4.13 -5.53 4.38
N ARG A 12 -5.37 -5.77 3.90
CA ARG A 12 -6.54 -5.99 4.76
C ARG A 12 -6.37 -7.21 5.67
N LEU A 13 -5.89 -8.33 5.12
CA LEU A 13 -5.64 -9.53 5.91
C LEU A 13 -4.49 -9.31 6.89
N LYS A 14 -3.46 -8.56 6.50
CA LYS A 14 -2.34 -8.26 7.39
C LYS A 14 -2.74 -7.34 8.55
N ALA A 15 -3.64 -6.39 8.31
CA ALA A 15 -4.22 -5.53 9.35
C ALA A 15 -5.08 -6.29 10.37
N GLN A 16 -5.48 -7.53 10.07
CA GLN A 16 -6.16 -8.46 10.99
C GLN A 16 -5.15 -9.36 11.73
N ASP A 17 -3.88 -8.98 11.78
CA ASP A 17 -2.76 -9.74 12.38
C ASP A 17 -2.54 -11.15 11.81
N ILE A 18 -3.02 -11.41 10.59
CA ILE A 18 -2.80 -12.70 9.93
C ILE A 18 -1.34 -12.76 9.44
N SER A 19 -0.67 -13.89 9.70
CA SER A 19 0.70 -14.12 9.24
C SER A 19 0.78 -14.32 7.72
N ASP A 20 1.90 -13.93 7.12
CA ASP A 20 2.07 -13.99 5.66
C ASP A 20 1.92 -15.42 5.13
N TYR A 21 2.30 -16.42 5.92
CA TYR A 21 2.08 -17.83 5.63
C TYR A 21 0.58 -18.20 5.55
N LYS A 22 -0.23 -17.73 6.51
CA LYS A 22 -1.68 -17.98 6.51
C LYS A 22 -2.37 -17.23 5.36
N ILE A 23 -1.91 -16.01 5.06
CA ILE A 23 -2.38 -15.24 3.90
C ILE A 23 -2.05 -15.97 2.60
N ALA A 24 -0.83 -16.48 2.46
CA ALA A 24 -0.38 -17.26 1.31
C ALA A 24 -1.28 -18.49 1.05
N LYS A 25 -1.58 -19.26 2.10
CA LYS A 25 -2.55 -20.37 1.99
C LYS A 25 -3.93 -19.91 1.55
N LYS A 26 -4.46 -18.84 2.13
CA LYS A 26 -5.80 -18.31 1.81
C LYS A 26 -5.89 -17.81 0.37
N LEU A 27 -4.83 -17.19 -0.13
CA LEU A 27 -4.76 -16.62 -1.48
C LEU A 27 -4.15 -17.59 -2.51
N LYS A 28 -3.86 -18.84 -2.13
CA LYS A 28 -3.27 -19.89 -2.99
C LYS A 28 -2.00 -19.40 -3.71
N MET A 29 -1.07 -18.82 -2.96
CA MET A 29 0.21 -18.36 -3.50
C MET A 29 1.38 -18.59 -2.54
N GLU A 30 2.60 -18.44 -3.04
CA GLU A 30 3.82 -18.53 -2.24
C GLU A 30 3.92 -17.42 -1.19
N THR A 31 4.42 -17.77 0.00
CA THR A 31 4.64 -16.81 1.11
C THR A 31 5.55 -15.67 0.69
N PHE A 32 6.58 -15.95 -0.14
CA PHE A 32 7.45 -14.93 -0.71
C PHE A 32 6.68 -13.89 -1.53
N ASN A 33 5.70 -14.31 -2.32
CA ASN A 33 4.89 -13.42 -3.15
C ASN A 33 3.98 -12.52 -2.31
N VAL A 34 3.46 -13.02 -1.18
CA VAL A 34 2.69 -12.22 -0.22
C VAL A 34 3.58 -11.13 0.37
N THR A 35 4.76 -11.50 0.89
CA THR A 35 5.71 -10.56 1.50
C THR A 35 6.13 -9.48 0.49
N ARG A 36 6.48 -9.87 -0.74
CA ARG A 36 6.87 -8.94 -1.79
C ARG A 36 5.72 -7.99 -2.17
N SER A 37 4.52 -8.53 -2.38
CA SER A 37 3.34 -7.74 -2.74
C SER A 37 2.99 -6.74 -1.63
N ARG A 38 3.06 -7.15 -0.36
CA ARG A 38 2.84 -6.25 0.77
C ARG A 38 3.83 -5.09 0.79
N LYS A 39 5.14 -5.37 0.64
CA LYS A 39 6.16 -4.31 0.62
C LYS A 39 5.91 -3.32 -0.53
N ASN A 40 5.64 -3.84 -1.73
CA ASN A 40 5.31 -3.01 -2.88
C ASN A 40 4.06 -2.15 -2.64
N ALA A 41 3.02 -2.73 -2.04
CA ALA A 41 1.80 -2.02 -1.69
C ALA A 41 2.05 -0.85 -0.72
N LEU A 42 2.82 -1.10 0.34
CA LEU A 42 3.18 -0.05 1.31
C LEU A 42 3.99 1.06 0.64
N SER A 43 4.98 0.73 -0.19
CA SER A 43 5.74 1.76 -0.92
C SER A 43 4.89 2.56 -1.92
N LYS A 44 3.83 1.98 -2.49
CA LYS A 44 2.88 2.73 -3.32
C LYS A 44 2.10 3.74 -2.47
N LEU A 45 1.67 3.36 -1.27
CA LEU A 45 0.97 4.25 -0.34
C LEU A 45 1.86 5.38 0.16
N GLU A 46 3.11 5.08 0.49
CA GLU A 46 4.10 6.10 0.91
C GLU A 46 4.33 7.14 -0.19
N ARG A 47 4.46 6.70 -1.45
CA ARG A 47 4.59 7.63 -2.58
C ARG A 47 3.33 8.46 -2.79
N ALA A 48 2.16 7.84 -2.76
CA ALA A 48 0.89 8.56 -2.90
C ALA A 48 0.70 9.61 -1.79
N ARG A 49 1.15 9.31 -0.57
CA ARG A 49 1.15 10.26 0.53
C ARG A 49 2.09 11.44 0.26
N ALA A 50 3.33 11.17 -0.20
CA ALA A 50 4.27 12.22 -0.54
C ALA A 50 3.75 13.12 -1.68
N ASP A 51 3.13 12.53 -2.70
CA ASP A 51 2.51 13.26 -3.81
C ASP A 51 1.37 14.17 -3.31
N LEU A 52 0.57 13.70 -2.34
CA LEU A 52 -0.50 14.47 -1.73
C LEU A 52 0.03 15.63 -0.88
N GLU A 53 1.04 15.37 -0.04
CA GLU A 53 1.71 16.41 0.76
C GLU A 53 2.33 17.49 -0.15
N PHE A 54 2.94 17.09 -1.27
CA PHE A 54 3.45 18.02 -2.28
C PHE A 54 2.33 18.89 -2.89
N ALA A 55 1.21 18.27 -3.29
CA ALA A 55 0.07 18.99 -3.85
C ALA A 55 -0.57 19.98 -2.86
N GLU A 56 -0.66 19.62 -1.57
CA GLU A 56 -1.12 20.52 -0.51
C GLU A 56 -0.16 21.69 -0.28
N GLY A 57 1.15 21.44 -0.36
CA GLY A 57 2.19 22.48 -0.33
C GLY A 57 2.02 23.50 -1.46
N LEU A 58 1.74 23.04 -2.68
CA LEU A 58 1.48 23.93 -3.82
C LEU A 58 0.25 24.81 -3.62
N LYS A 59 -0.86 24.24 -3.13
CA LYS A 59 -2.09 25.01 -2.84
C LYS A 59 -1.84 26.10 -1.81
N SER A 60 -1.04 25.80 -0.78
CA SER A 60 -0.72 26.74 0.30
C SER A 60 0.15 27.91 -0.18
N GLN A 61 0.96 27.71 -1.22
CA GLN A 61 1.78 28.78 -1.82
C GLN A 61 0.98 29.67 -2.78
N HIS A 62 -0.02 29.10 -3.48
CA HIS A 62 -0.86 29.85 -4.44
C HIS A 62 -1.82 30.86 -3.79
N PHE A 63 -2.11 30.72 -2.49
CA PHE A 63 -2.96 31.64 -1.72
C PHE A 63 -2.19 32.79 -1.03
N ARG A 64 -0.87 32.90 -1.25
CA ARG A 64 -0.02 33.96 -0.68
C ARG A 64 0.37 35.07 -1.68
N VAL A 65 -0.40 35.25 -2.76
CA VAL A 65 -0.21 36.34 -3.73
C VAL A 65 -1.47 37.19 -3.80
#